data_AF-K0CFS3-F1
#
_entry.id   AF-K0CFS3-F1
#
_cell.length_a   1.000
_cell.length_b   1.000
_cell.length_c   1.000
_cell.angle_alpha   90.00
_cell.angle_beta   90.00
_cell.angle_gamma   90.00
#
_symmetry.space_group_name_H-M   'P 1'
#
loop_
_entity.id
_entity.type
_entity.pdbx_description
1 polymer ?
#
loop_
_entity_poly.entity_id
_entity_poly.type
_entity_poly.pdbx_seq_one_letter_code
_entity_poly.pdbx_strand_id
1 'polypeptide(L)'
;MMSVMGPINVWAWPDGSGGWQYHKNDGMFALSRPSVARLNFSQKQKVTLSRLPLINQVSEGLSASAPDFDQDATFFRTVDQLLSEAKEKGIVDDRDCRLYVTQAFQFGPDIHKHPDMEARCIKATSSTISYVEACSDLSDEMLAHYAVEGKREVL
;
A
#
# COMPACT_ATOMS: atom_id res chain seq x y z
N MET A 1 39.13 -8.70 -18.17
CA MET A 1 37.82 -8.03 -18.22
C MET A 1 37.63 -7.36 -16.87
N MET A 2 37.80 -6.05 -16.77
CA MET A 2 37.77 -5.31 -15.49
C MET A 2 36.31 -5.22 -15.01
N SER A 3 36.04 -5.70 -13.79
CA SER A 3 34.75 -5.53 -13.10
C SER A 3 34.61 -4.05 -12.75
N VAL A 4 33.74 -3.33 -13.47
CA VAL A 4 33.61 -1.86 -13.38
C VAL A 4 32.90 -1.42 -12.07
N MET A 5 32.35 -2.35 -11.30
CA MET A 5 31.76 -2.05 -10.00
C MET A 5 32.38 -3.01 -8.97
N GLY A 6 33.23 -2.48 -8.10
CA GLY A 6 33.61 -3.17 -6.86
C GLY A 6 32.37 -3.36 -5.96
N PRO A 7 32.48 -4.14 -4.88
CA PRO A 7 31.38 -4.33 -3.95
C PRO A 7 30.89 -2.99 -3.37
N ILE A 8 29.58 -2.88 -3.15
CA ILE A 8 28.98 -1.71 -2.48
C ILE A 8 29.46 -1.70 -1.03
N ASN A 9 30.36 -0.78 -0.73
CA ASN A 9 30.98 -0.64 0.59
C ASN A 9 30.21 0.33 1.49
N VAL A 10 29.32 1.15 0.92
CA VAL A 10 28.53 2.14 1.66
C VAL A 10 27.14 2.22 1.05
N TRP A 11 26.12 2.11 1.89
CA TRP A 11 24.74 2.47 1.59
C TRP A 11 24.46 3.84 2.19
N ALA A 12 23.80 4.71 1.44
CA ALA A 12 23.38 6.03 1.92
C ALA A 12 21.92 6.28 1.57
N TRP A 13 21.15 6.84 2.51
CA TRP A 13 19.75 7.22 2.30
C TRP A 13 19.43 8.51 3.08
N PRO A 14 18.48 9.33 2.61
CA PRO A 14 18.08 10.55 3.31
C PRO A 14 17.40 10.21 4.64
N ASP A 15 17.65 11.00 5.69
CA ASP A 15 17.10 10.77 7.04
C ASP A 15 15.74 11.44 7.30
N GLY A 16 15.17 12.09 6.28
CA GLY A 16 13.90 12.83 6.38
C GLY A 16 14.02 14.24 6.98
N SER A 17 15.16 14.60 7.56
CA SER A 17 15.44 15.95 8.13
C SER A 17 16.39 16.79 7.26
N GLY A 18 16.66 16.34 6.03
CA GLY A 18 17.63 16.95 5.11
C GLY A 18 19.06 16.46 5.32
N GLY A 19 19.28 15.55 6.28
CA GLY A 19 20.53 14.84 6.45
C GLY A 19 20.57 13.52 5.69
N TRP A 20 21.72 12.85 5.77
CA TRP A 20 21.97 11.56 5.14
C TRP A 20 22.42 10.57 6.20
N GLN A 21 21.80 9.39 6.21
CA GLN A 21 22.30 8.24 6.95
C GLN A 21 23.22 7.41 6.07
N TYR A 22 24.22 6.80 6.68
CA TYR A 22 25.21 5.96 6.01
C TYR A 22 25.37 4.65 6.76
N HIS A 23 25.40 3.55 6.02
CA HIS A 23 25.77 2.24 6.52
C HIS A 23 26.98 1.72 5.75
N LYS A 24 28.11 1.59 6.45
CA LYS A 24 29.35 1.07 5.88
C LYS A 24 29.42 -0.43 6.10
N ASN A 25 29.65 -1.18 5.03
CA ASN A 25 29.99 -2.60 5.12
C ASN A 25 31.44 -2.72 5.58
N ASP A 26 31.68 -2.74 6.90
CA ASP A 26 33.03 -2.90 7.46
C ASP A 26 33.61 -4.33 7.29
N GLY A 27 32.83 -5.24 6.71
CA GLY A 27 33.22 -6.63 6.46
C GLY A 27 33.91 -6.87 5.12
N MET A 28 35.16 -6.41 4.97
CA MET A 28 36.02 -6.80 3.82
C MET A 28 36.27 -8.33 3.74
N PHE A 29 35.98 -9.07 4.83
CA PHE A 29 36.06 -10.53 4.90
C PHE A 29 34.75 -11.28 4.58
N ALA A 30 33.61 -10.60 4.51
CA ALA A 30 32.32 -11.22 4.20
C ALA A 30 32.12 -11.48 2.69
N LEU A 31 33.02 -10.97 1.84
CA LEU A 31 32.98 -11.14 0.39
C LEU A 31 33.94 -12.23 -0.13
N SER A 32 34.91 -12.67 0.68
CA SER A 32 35.88 -13.71 0.32
C SER A 32 35.37 -15.14 0.54
N ARG A 33 34.24 -15.28 1.23
CA ARG A 33 33.40 -16.47 1.18
C ARG A 33 32.01 -15.95 0.83
N PRO A 34 31.33 -16.47 -0.20
CA PRO A 34 29.91 -16.24 -0.35
C PRO A 34 29.22 -16.97 0.81
N SER A 35 29.27 -16.41 2.02
CA SER A 35 28.39 -16.84 3.08
C SER A 35 27.01 -16.56 2.54
N VAL A 36 26.25 -17.64 2.42
CA VAL A 36 24.90 -17.74 1.90
C VAL A 36 23.93 -17.07 2.88
N ALA A 37 24.24 -15.85 3.34
CA ALA A 37 23.28 -14.92 3.89
C ALA A 37 22.53 -14.30 2.71
N ARG A 38 21.91 -15.15 1.87
CA ARG A 38 20.86 -14.67 0.99
C ARG A 38 19.80 -14.10 1.93
N LEU A 39 19.41 -12.85 1.70
CA LEU A 39 18.21 -12.28 2.32
C LEU A 39 17.03 -13.15 1.89
N ASN A 40 16.78 -14.21 2.66
CA ASN A 40 15.66 -15.10 2.46
C ASN A 40 14.46 -14.43 3.12
N PHE A 41 13.78 -13.62 2.34
CA PHE A 41 12.50 -13.06 2.75
C PHE A 41 11.53 -14.21 3.02
N SER A 42 10.86 -14.15 4.16
CA SER A 42 9.68 -14.98 4.43
C SER A 42 8.62 -14.74 3.34
N GLN A 43 7.69 -15.68 3.18
CA GLN A 43 6.61 -15.51 2.20
C GLN A 43 5.81 -14.23 2.45
N LYS A 44 5.57 -13.88 3.72
CA LYS A 44 4.92 -12.63 4.12
C LYS A 44 5.70 -11.40 3.64
N GLN A 45 7.02 -11.37 3.84
CA GLN A 45 7.85 -10.27 3.38
C GLN A 45 7.88 -10.14 1.85
N LYS A 46 7.88 -11.26 1.11
CA LYS A 46 7.80 -11.22 -0.36
C LYS A 46 6.48 -10.63 -0.86
N VAL A 47 5.37 -10.96 -0.20
CA VAL A 47 4.04 -10.41 -0.53
C VAL A 47 3.97 -8.92 -0.21
N THR A 48 4.52 -8.47 0.92
CA THR A 48 4.60 -7.03 1.22
C THR A 48 5.47 -6.30 0.19
N LEU A 49 6.64 -6.85 -0.16
CA LEU A 49 7.55 -6.25 -1.14
C LEU A 49 6.91 -6.16 -2.54
N SER A 50 6.10 -7.13 -2.93
CA SER A 50 5.41 -7.08 -4.22
C SER A 50 4.28 -6.03 -4.27
N ARG A 51 3.80 -5.55 -3.12
CA ARG A 51 2.80 -4.47 -3.03
C ARG A 51 3.41 -3.07 -3.02
N LEU A 52 4.72 -2.92 -2.85
CA LEU A 52 5.39 -1.61 -2.81
C LEU A 52 5.09 -0.70 -4.02
N PRO A 53 5.06 -1.19 -5.28
CA PRO A 53 4.70 -0.34 -6.41
C PRO A 53 3.29 0.25 -6.28
N LEU A 54 2.34 -0.55 -5.78
CA LEU A 54 0.96 -0.14 -5.61
C LEU A 54 0.81 0.83 -4.43
N ILE A 55 1.53 0.60 -3.33
CA ILE A 55 1.62 1.52 -2.19
C ILE A 55 2.12 2.89 -2.66
N ASN A 56 3.19 2.93 -3.47
CA ASN A 56 3.74 4.18 -3.99
C ASN A 56 2.73 4.92 -4.88
N GLN A 57 2.05 4.21 -5.79
CA GLN A 57 1.03 4.80 -6.64
C GLN A 57 -0.15 5.39 -5.86
N VAL A 58 -0.62 4.68 -4.83
CA VAL A 58 -1.67 5.17 -3.93
C VAL A 58 -1.17 6.42 -3.20
N SER A 59 0.07 6.40 -2.71
CA SER A 59 0.66 7.51 -1.96
C SER A 59 0.79 8.77 -2.82
N GLU A 60 1.27 8.63 -4.06
CA GLU A 60 1.33 9.73 -5.04
C GLU A 60 -0.06 10.28 -5.36
N GLY A 61 -1.04 9.40 -5.60
CA GLY A 61 -2.42 9.81 -5.89
C GLY A 61 -3.10 10.52 -4.72
N LEU A 62 -2.86 10.04 -3.49
CA LEU A 62 -3.39 10.67 -2.28
C LEU A 62 -2.72 12.01 -2.02
N SER A 63 -1.40 12.15 -2.19
CA SER A 63 -0.75 13.45 -2.03
C SER A 63 -1.18 14.48 -3.08
N ALA A 64 -1.55 14.05 -4.29
CA ALA A 64 -2.09 14.95 -5.30
C ALA A 64 -3.53 15.41 -5.00
N SER A 65 -4.35 14.56 -4.37
CA SER A 65 -5.77 14.82 -4.11
C SER A 65 -6.05 15.38 -2.72
N ALA A 66 -5.20 15.09 -1.74
CA ALA A 66 -5.30 15.48 -0.35
C ALA A 66 -3.89 15.69 0.23
N PRO A 67 -3.31 16.90 0.07
CA PRO A 67 -1.94 17.20 0.51
C PRO A 67 -1.78 17.23 2.04
N ASP A 68 -2.87 17.20 2.79
CA ASP A 68 -2.88 17.28 4.26
C ASP A 68 -2.50 15.96 4.96
N PHE A 69 -2.38 14.84 4.21
CA PHE A 69 -1.94 13.58 4.79
C PHE A 69 -0.42 13.55 4.99
N ASP A 70 0.00 13.45 6.25
CA ASP A 70 1.40 13.18 6.58
C ASP A 70 1.75 11.74 6.17
N GLN A 71 2.71 11.57 5.26
CA GLN A 71 3.16 10.26 4.78
C GLN A 71 4.11 9.60 5.80
N ASP A 72 3.63 9.43 7.02
CA ASP A 72 4.38 8.82 8.10
C ASP A 72 4.35 7.28 8.02
N ALA A 73 5.05 6.62 8.95
CA ALA A 73 5.06 5.17 9.01
C ALA A 73 3.68 4.56 9.34
N THR A 74 2.72 5.34 9.83
CA THR A 74 1.34 4.90 10.11
C THR A 74 0.55 4.86 8.82
N PHE A 75 0.64 5.92 8.01
CA PHE A 75 0.04 6.03 6.69
C PHE A 75 0.38 4.82 5.81
N PHE A 76 1.67 4.51 5.64
CA PHE A 76 2.09 3.38 4.80
C PHE A 76 1.61 2.02 5.31
N ARG A 77 1.48 1.85 6.64
CA ARG A 77 0.92 0.62 7.22
C ARG A 77 -0.57 0.52 6.94
N THR A 78 -1.32 1.62 7.07
CA THR A 78 -2.74 1.65 6.76
C THR A 78 -3.00 1.37 5.28
N VAL A 79 -2.19 1.93 4.37
CA VAL A 79 -2.26 1.61 2.94
C VAL A 79 -2.00 0.12 2.70
N ASP A 80 -0.92 -0.47 3.25
CA ASP A 80 -0.63 -1.90 3.06
C ASP A 80 -1.73 -2.80 3.65
N GLN A 81 -2.31 -2.41 4.79
CA GLN A 81 -3.42 -3.14 5.40
C GLN A 81 -4.66 -3.12 4.48
N LEU A 82 -5.10 -1.94 4.02
CA LEU A 82 -6.26 -1.80 3.13
C LEU A 82 -6.06 -2.53 1.80
N LEU A 83 -4.84 -2.52 1.25
CA LEU A 83 -4.48 -3.30 0.05
C LEU A 83 -4.53 -4.81 0.31
N SER A 84 -4.13 -5.26 1.51
CA SER A 84 -4.26 -6.66 1.90
C SER A 84 -5.73 -7.06 2.01
N GLU A 85 -6.56 -6.24 2.65
CA GLU A 85 -8.00 -6.45 2.80
C GLU A 85 -8.71 -6.52 1.45
N ALA A 86 -8.39 -5.61 0.51
CA ALA A 86 -8.94 -5.64 -0.85
C ALA A 86 -8.62 -6.97 -1.55
N LYS A 87 -7.37 -7.46 -1.45
CA LYS A 87 -6.97 -8.74 -2.04
C LYS A 87 -7.61 -9.94 -1.38
N GLU A 88 -7.78 -9.92 -0.05
CA GLU A 88 -8.51 -10.95 0.69
C GLU A 88 -9.99 -11.00 0.29
N LYS A 89 -10.58 -9.83 0.00
CA LYS A 89 -11.92 -9.71 -0.59
C LYS A 89 -11.98 -10.10 -2.06
N GLY A 90 -10.89 -10.55 -2.69
CA GLY A 90 -10.86 -11.02 -4.08
C GLY A 90 -10.75 -9.92 -5.13
N ILE A 91 -10.46 -8.68 -4.73
CA ILE A 91 -10.17 -7.57 -5.64
C ILE A 91 -8.72 -7.72 -6.12
N VAL A 92 -8.54 -8.14 -7.37
CA VAL A 92 -7.21 -8.47 -7.92
C VAL A 92 -6.65 -7.35 -8.78
N ASP A 93 -7.50 -6.54 -9.41
CA ASP A 93 -7.06 -5.47 -10.29
C ASP A 93 -6.45 -4.30 -9.49
N ASP A 94 -5.29 -3.81 -9.95
CA ASP A 94 -4.56 -2.74 -9.26
C ASP A 94 -5.35 -1.42 -9.25
N ARG A 95 -6.15 -1.12 -10.29
CA ARG A 95 -7.00 0.08 -10.34
C ARG A 95 -8.11 0.01 -9.31
N ASP A 96 -8.71 -1.17 -9.18
CA ASP A 96 -9.75 -1.43 -8.18
C ASP A 96 -9.20 -1.34 -6.76
N CYS A 97 -8.02 -1.92 -6.51
CA CYS A 97 -7.33 -1.80 -5.23
C CYS A 97 -7.03 -0.33 -4.88
N ARG A 98 -6.58 0.47 -5.85
CA ARG A 98 -6.35 1.91 -5.64
C ARG A 98 -7.62 2.65 -5.26
N LEU A 99 -8.75 2.38 -5.94
CA LEU A 99 -10.03 3.00 -5.61
C LEU A 99 -10.49 2.63 -4.20
N TYR A 100 -10.40 1.34 -3.84
CA TYR A 100 -10.74 0.85 -2.51
C TYR A 100 -9.97 1.59 -1.40
N VAL A 101 -8.64 1.71 -1.54
CA VAL A 101 -7.83 2.44 -0.56
C VAL A 101 -8.17 3.93 -0.55
N THR A 102 -8.34 4.55 -1.71
CA THR A 102 -8.63 5.99 -1.81
C THR A 102 -9.95 6.34 -1.10
N GLN A 103 -11.00 5.54 -1.30
CA GLN A 103 -12.28 5.74 -0.60
C GLN A 103 -12.14 5.62 0.91
N ALA A 104 -11.33 4.67 1.40
CA ALA A 104 -11.08 4.51 2.82
C ALA A 104 -10.32 5.69 3.44
N PHE A 105 -9.42 6.34 2.69
CA PHE A 105 -8.74 7.55 3.16
C PHE A 105 -9.63 8.79 3.13
N GLN A 106 -10.47 8.93 2.10
CA GLN A 106 -11.35 10.09 1.94
C GLN A 106 -12.55 10.07 2.89
N PHE A 107 -13.18 8.91 3.07
CA PHE A 107 -14.44 8.78 3.81
C PHE A 107 -14.28 8.03 5.14
N GLY A 108 -13.09 7.50 5.42
CA GLY A 108 -12.76 6.78 6.65
C GLY A 108 -12.67 5.26 6.44
N PRO A 109 -11.89 4.56 7.29
CA PRO A 109 -11.53 3.16 7.07
C PRO A 109 -12.73 2.21 7.14
N ASP A 110 -13.79 2.60 7.84
CA ASP A 110 -14.98 1.77 8.06
C ASP A 110 -16.01 1.86 6.92
N ILE A 111 -15.79 2.68 5.88
CA ILE A 111 -16.75 2.80 4.76
C ILE A 111 -17.03 1.45 4.09
N HIS A 112 -16.01 0.60 4.00
CA HIS A 112 -16.11 -0.72 3.37
C HIS A 112 -16.78 -1.79 4.24
N LYS A 113 -17.19 -1.45 5.47
CA LYS A 113 -18.06 -2.27 6.32
C LYS A 113 -19.55 -1.97 6.08
N HIS A 114 -19.88 -0.89 5.39
CA HIS A 114 -21.26 -0.56 5.08
C HIS A 114 -21.86 -1.65 4.17
N PRO A 115 -23.10 -2.13 4.41
CA PRO A 115 -23.71 -3.23 3.65
C PRO A 115 -23.73 -2.98 2.13
N ASP A 116 -24.00 -1.75 1.70
CA ASP A 116 -24.00 -1.39 0.28
C ASP A 116 -22.59 -1.48 -0.35
N MET A 117 -21.55 -1.12 0.40
CA MET A 117 -20.15 -1.22 -0.06
C MET A 117 -19.69 -2.67 -0.08
N GLU A 118 -20.11 -3.47 0.89
CA GLU A 118 -19.86 -4.90 0.93
C GLU A 118 -20.55 -5.60 -0.25
N ALA A 119 -21.82 -5.28 -0.53
CA ALA A 119 -22.54 -5.82 -1.68
C ALA A 119 -21.84 -5.48 -3.00
N ARG A 120 -21.23 -4.30 -3.13
CA ARG A 120 -20.43 -3.91 -4.30
C ARG A 120 -19.12 -4.67 -4.40
N CYS A 121 -18.43 -4.91 -3.29
CA CYS A 121 -17.25 -5.79 -3.26
C CYS A 121 -17.61 -7.23 -3.70
N ILE A 122 -18.74 -7.74 -3.21
CA ILE A 122 -19.27 -9.06 -3.61
C ILE A 122 -19.63 -9.07 -5.09
N LYS A 123 -20.25 -7.99 -5.60
CA LYS A 123 -20.57 -7.87 -7.03
C LYS A 123 -19.30 -7.89 -7.88
N ALA A 124 -18.28 -7.12 -7.51
CA ALA A 124 -17.00 -7.08 -8.23
C ALA A 124 -16.27 -8.43 -8.25
N THR A 125 -16.48 -9.28 -7.24
CA THR A 125 -15.87 -10.62 -7.19
C THR A 125 -16.70 -11.72 -7.82
N SER A 126 -18.03 -11.61 -7.76
CA SER A 126 -18.96 -12.63 -8.28
C SER A 126 -19.35 -12.40 -9.74
N SER A 127 -19.31 -11.15 -10.20
CA SER A 127 -19.63 -10.77 -11.57
C SER A 127 -18.37 -10.35 -12.31
N THR A 128 -18.40 -10.40 -13.64
CA THR A 128 -17.24 -10.11 -14.50
C THR A 128 -16.92 -8.62 -14.61
N ILE A 129 -17.41 -7.78 -13.69
CA ILE A 129 -17.22 -6.33 -13.68
C ILE A 129 -16.17 -5.95 -12.64
N SER A 130 -15.42 -4.90 -12.92
CA SER A 130 -14.44 -4.33 -11.99
C SER A 130 -15.12 -3.64 -10.80
N TYR A 131 -14.38 -3.49 -9.70
CA TYR A 131 -14.84 -2.74 -8.52
C TYR A 131 -15.11 -1.28 -8.86
N VAL A 132 -14.29 -0.67 -9.73
CA VAL A 132 -14.52 0.68 -10.25
C VAL A 132 -15.86 0.78 -10.96
N GLU A 133 -16.21 -0.18 -11.82
CA GLU A 133 -17.51 -0.20 -12.49
C GLU A 133 -18.64 -0.45 -11.49
N ALA A 134 -18.43 -1.35 -10.53
CA ALA A 134 -19.37 -1.63 -9.47
C ALA A 134 -19.60 -0.44 -8.52
N CYS A 135 -18.77 0.61 -8.56
CA CYS A 135 -18.92 1.85 -7.79
C CYS A 135 -19.20 3.08 -8.66
N SER A 136 -19.37 2.93 -9.98
CA SER A 136 -19.46 4.04 -10.93
C SER A 136 -20.70 4.94 -10.77
N ASP A 137 -21.75 4.41 -10.15
CA ASP A 137 -23.01 5.09 -9.85
C ASP A 137 -23.02 5.80 -8.48
N LEU A 138 -21.97 5.66 -7.68
CA LEU A 138 -21.87 6.32 -6.38
C LEU A 138 -21.36 7.76 -6.55
N SER A 139 -22.10 8.72 -5.99
CA SER A 139 -21.62 10.09 -5.82
C SER A 139 -20.86 10.25 -4.51
N ASP A 140 -20.01 11.28 -4.44
CA ASP A 140 -19.28 11.62 -3.22
C ASP A 140 -20.22 11.93 -2.05
N GLU A 141 -21.44 12.46 -2.32
CA GLU A 141 -22.44 12.67 -1.27
C GLU A 141 -22.96 11.36 -0.68
N MET A 142 -23.16 10.33 -1.52
CA MET A 142 -23.58 9.00 -1.05
C MET A 142 -22.49 8.34 -0.21
N LEU A 143 -21.24 8.42 -0.65
CA LEU A 143 -20.09 7.90 0.10
C LEU A 143 -19.92 8.61 1.45
N ALA A 144 -20.10 9.93 1.48
CA ALA A 144 -20.09 10.70 2.72
C ALA A 144 -21.24 10.30 3.67
N HIS A 145 -22.43 9.98 3.13
CA HIS A 145 -23.55 9.48 3.94
C HIS A 145 -23.22 8.13 4.59
N TYR A 146 -22.69 7.17 3.82
CA TYR A 146 -22.29 5.85 4.34
C TYR A 146 -21.21 5.95 5.42
N ALA A 147 -20.27 6.89 5.28
CA ALA A 147 -19.26 7.14 6.29
C ALA A 147 -19.81 7.67 7.62
N VAL A 148 -20.89 8.45 7.58
CA VAL A 148 -21.56 8.96 8.78
C VAL A 148 -22.43 7.88 9.42
N GLU A 149 -23.15 7.09 8.62
CA GLU A 149 -23.97 5.97 9.10
C GLU A 149 -23.14 4.84 9.70
N GLY A 150 -22.04 4.46 9.07
CA GLY A 150 -21.12 3.45 9.59
C GLY A 150 -20.49 3.82 10.94
N LYS A 151 -20.40 5.12 11.27
CA LYS A 151 -19.98 5.58 12.61
C LYS A 151 -21.09 5.49 13.66
N ARG A 152 -22.36 5.45 13.25
CA ARG A 152 -23.53 5.39 14.16
C ARG A 152 -23.83 3.98 14.66
N GLU A 153 -23.52 2.93 13.90
CA GLU A 153 -23.77 1.55 14.30
C GLU A 153 -22.75 0.97 15.30
N VAL A 154 -21.69 1.72 15.64
CA VAL A 154 -20.60 1.27 16.54
C VAL A 154 -20.76 1.79 17.98
N LEU A 155 -21.93 2.34 18.35
CA LEU A 155 -22.25 2.80 19.72
C LEU A 155 -23.33 1.95 20.40
#